data_AF-R7LAJ9-F1
#
_entry.id   AF-R7LAJ9-F1
#
_cell.length_a   1.000
_cell.length_b   1.000
_cell.length_c   1.000
_cell.angle_alpha   90.00
_cell.angle_beta   90.00
_cell.angle_gamma   90.00
#
_symmetry.space_group_name_H-M   'P 1'
#
loop_
_entity.id
_entity.type
_entity.pdbx_description
1 polymer ?
#
loop_
_entity_poly.entity_id
_entity_poly.type
_entity_poly.pdbx_seq_one_letter_code
_entity_poly.pdbx_strand_id
1 'polypeptide(L)'
;MKKALIYLMYFTIALTLDAKQVHIVFIAGNSIHRWGDHENLLMCNLYKDLLTKASNDIKAEVLDASKGSPVKLDGAAPDAVIIIGEGETNHPLKDNPSFLKELNRRKINVGVIHYALHFSDEKDYKFLDSTVGGHYEPFWSVNPTWTANFVLEKHPITNGVKPFSIKDEYYFNIRFSEMPGQRVIPVAKAAPPDKVRMYRFGAHTGNQYVRDNKGKLETLLWVAENADSTRGFGYAGGHSIWAFAQKDFRKLMLNAAAWLSGVEIPPEGFESPSISYDEIASKITKDERPDKEYYEEVWRTFVERNSAQK
;
A
#
# COMPACT_ATOMS: atom_id res chain seq x y z
N MET A 1 75.39 11.73 11.35
CA MET A 1 74.15 10.97 11.63
C MET A 1 72.98 11.65 10.92
N LYS A 2 72.53 11.14 9.76
CA LYS A 2 71.34 11.63 9.04
C LYS A 2 70.17 10.72 9.38
N LYS A 3 69.13 11.24 10.03
CA LYS A 3 67.86 10.53 10.25
C LYS A 3 66.93 10.85 9.08
N ALA A 4 66.59 9.85 8.27
CA ALA A 4 65.55 9.95 7.25
C ALA A 4 64.19 9.71 7.92
N LEU A 5 63.27 10.66 7.76
CA LEU A 5 61.89 10.53 8.22
C LEU A 5 61.06 10.01 7.04
N ILE A 6 60.56 8.79 7.15
CA ILE A 6 59.64 8.21 6.15
C ILE A 6 58.22 8.55 6.61
N TYR A 7 57.53 9.39 5.85
CA TYR A 7 56.09 9.60 5.98
C TYR A 7 55.35 8.49 5.22
N LEU A 8 54.67 7.61 5.96
CA LEU A 8 53.79 6.59 5.39
C LEU A 8 52.39 7.22 5.20
N MET A 9 52.06 7.61 3.97
CA MET A 9 50.70 8.01 3.59
C MET A 9 49.82 6.76 3.49
N TYR A 10 48.85 6.63 4.39
CA TYR A 10 47.77 5.67 4.25
C TYR A 10 46.78 6.17 3.20
N PHE A 11 46.77 5.55 2.03
CA PHE A 11 45.68 5.70 1.05
C PHE A 11 44.54 4.76 1.47
N THR A 12 43.49 5.31 2.07
CA THR A 12 42.19 4.62 2.19
C THR A 12 41.56 4.58 0.81
N ILE A 13 41.63 3.42 0.15
CA ILE A 13 40.83 3.13 -1.04
C ILE A 13 39.39 2.89 -0.54
N ALA A 14 38.53 3.90 -0.70
CA ALA A 14 37.09 3.71 -0.57
C ALA A 14 36.62 2.89 -1.79
N LEU A 15 36.46 1.58 -1.61
CA LEU A 15 35.70 0.76 -2.53
C LEU A 15 34.24 1.21 -2.44
N THR A 16 33.79 1.99 -3.43
CA THR A 16 32.36 2.18 -3.66
C THR A 16 31.81 0.85 -4.14
N LEU A 17 31.26 0.04 -3.22
CA LEU A 17 30.33 -1.01 -3.62
C LEU A 17 29.19 -0.30 -4.33
N ASP A 18 28.98 -0.61 -5.61
CA ASP A 18 27.78 -0.21 -6.31
C ASP A 18 26.61 -0.90 -5.59
N ALA A 19 25.87 -0.13 -4.79
CA ALA A 19 24.79 -0.69 -3.98
C ALA A 19 23.76 -1.27 -4.95
N LYS A 20 23.53 -2.59 -4.87
CA LYS A 20 22.55 -3.26 -5.73
C LYS A 20 21.19 -2.60 -5.48
N GLN A 21 20.60 -2.02 -6.52
CA GLN A 21 19.22 -1.52 -6.46
C GLN A 21 18.27 -2.63 -6.03
N VAL A 22 17.38 -2.33 -5.08
CA VAL A 22 16.25 -3.21 -4.78
C VAL A 22 15.25 -3.16 -5.91
N HIS A 23 14.56 -4.28 -6.13
CA HIS A 23 13.57 -4.42 -7.19
C HIS A 23 12.15 -4.58 -6.62
N ILE A 24 11.26 -3.64 -6.95
CA ILE A 24 9.84 -3.67 -6.57
C ILE A 24 8.98 -3.89 -7.81
N VAL A 25 8.08 -4.87 -7.74
CA VAL A 25 7.10 -5.12 -8.80
C VAL A 25 5.71 -4.74 -8.30
N PHE A 26 5.05 -3.81 -8.98
CA PHE A 26 3.65 -3.49 -8.76
C PHE A 26 2.77 -4.35 -9.67
N ILE A 27 1.82 -5.08 -9.11
CA ILE A 27 0.81 -5.83 -9.87
C ILE A 27 -0.45 -4.99 -9.89
N ALA A 28 -0.81 -4.50 -11.07
CA ALA A 28 -2.05 -3.77 -11.31
C ALA A 28 -3.15 -4.73 -11.77
N GLY A 29 -4.16 -4.94 -10.94
CA GLY A 29 -5.37 -5.66 -11.33
C GLY A 29 -6.27 -4.86 -12.26
N ASN A 30 -7.35 -5.50 -12.72
CA ASN A 30 -8.40 -4.81 -13.49
C ASN A 30 -9.05 -3.68 -12.65
N SER A 31 -9.89 -2.85 -13.26
CA SER A 31 -10.77 -1.90 -12.58
C SER A 31 -12.20 -2.12 -13.08
N ILE A 32 -13.14 -2.35 -12.17
CA ILE A 32 -14.58 -2.41 -12.51
C ILE A 32 -15.33 -1.13 -12.12
N HIS A 33 -14.62 -0.17 -11.53
CA HIS A 33 -15.16 1.11 -11.09
C HIS A 33 -15.08 2.17 -12.18
N ARG A 34 -15.80 3.28 -11.93
CA ARG A 34 -15.81 4.46 -12.81
C ARG A 34 -14.67 5.42 -12.47
N TRP A 35 -14.55 6.46 -13.28
CA TRP A 35 -13.55 7.53 -13.17
C TRP A 35 -13.24 7.94 -11.71
N GLY A 36 -11.97 7.85 -11.32
CA GLY A 36 -11.41 8.29 -10.04
C GLY A 36 -11.34 7.21 -8.95
N ASP A 37 -12.12 6.13 -9.05
CA ASP A 37 -12.18 5.06 -8.05
C ASP A 37 -11.53 3.78 -8.60
N HIS A 38 -10.65 3.09 -7.88
CA HIS A 38 -9.92 1.89 -8.31
C HIS A 38 -9.14 2.11 -9.61
N GLU A 39 -8.46 3.25 -9.75
CA GLU A 39 -7.53 3.50 -10.86
C GLU A 39 -6.24 2.66 -10.72
N ASN A 40 -6.37 1.33 -10.60
CA ASN A 40 -5.33 0.42 -10.12
C ASN A 40 -4.02 0.51 -10.93
N LEU A 41 -4.11 0.52 -12.26
CA LEU A 41 -2.94 0.69 -13.13
C LEU A 41 -2.30 2.07 -13.00
N LEU A 42 -3.11 3.13 -12.87
CA LEU A 42 -2.60 4.49 -12.68
C LEU A 42 -1.96 4.65 -11.30
N MET A 43 -2.56 4.08 -10.25
CA MET A 43 -1.99 4.03 -8.90
C MET A 43 -0.62 3.34 -8.89
N CYS A 44 -0.50 2.17 -9.51
CA CYS A 44 0.77 1.46 -9.63
C CYS A 44 1.84 2.28 -10.35
N ASN A 45 1.48 2.94 -11.47
CA ASN A 45 2.42 3.81 -12.19
C ASN A 45 2.81 5.04 -11.36
N LEU A 46 1.88 5.63 -10.61
CA LEU A 46 2.15 6.77 -9.74
C LEU A 46 3.11 6.39 -8.62
N TYR A 47 2.90 5.24 -7.97
CA TYR A 47 3.83 4.69 -6.97
C TYR A 47 5.22 4.49 -7.55
N LYS A 48 5.32 3.81 -8.70
CA LYS A 48 6.58 3.56 -9.40
C LYS A 48 7.32 4.88 -9.68
N ASP A 49 6.65 5.86 -10.26
CA ASP A 49 7.25 7.14 -10.62
C ASP A 49 7.68 7.94 -9.40
N LEU A 50 6.92 7.92 -8.30
CA LEU A 50 7.28 8.61 -7.07
C LEU A 50 8.46 7.93 -6.36
N LEU A 51 8.48 6.60 -6.26
CA LEU A 51 9.55 5.86 -5.60
C LEU A 51 10.88 6.00 -6.34
N THR A 52 10.86 5.85 -7.66
CA THR A 52 12.08 5.96 -8.49
C THR A 52 12.65 7.38 -8.51
N LYS A 53 11.81 8.41 -8.31
CA LYS A 53 12.30 9.79 -8.09
C LYS A 53 12.83 10.01 -6.68
N ALA A 54 12.27 9.32 -5.68
CA ALA A 54 12.62 9.49 -4.29
C ALA A 54 13.92 8.77 -3.89
N SER A 55 14.31 7.71 -4.59
CA SER A 55 15.57 6.99 -4.33
C SER A 55 16.15 6.35 -5.58
N ASN A 56 17.46 6.55 -5.78
CA ASN A 56 18.24 5.84 -6.80
C ASN A 56 18.51 4.37 -6.42
N ASP A 57 18.22 3.96 -5.18
CA ASP A 57 18.39 2.58 -4.72
C ASP A 57 17.20 1.69 -5.09
N ILE A 58 16.10 2.28 -5.60
CA ILE A 58 14.88 1.56 -5.94
C ILE A 58 14.69 1.51 -7.45
N LYS A 59 14.66 0.29 -7.99
CA LYS A 59 14.10 0.00 -9.30
C LYS A 59 12.66 -0.49 -9.10
N ALA A 60 11.72 0.10 -9.83
CA ALA A 60 10.33 -0.34 -9.80
C ALA A 60 9.77 -0.58 -11.21
N GLU A 61 8.93 -1.61 -11.35
CA GLU A 61 8.19 -1.89 -12.58
C GLU A 61 6.72 -2.21 -12.28
N VAL A 62 5.88 -2.17 -13.33
CA VAL A 62 4.45 -2.46 -13.23
C VAL A 62 4.13 -3.63 -14.14
N LEU A 63 3.54 -4.68 -13.57
CA LEU A 63 2.89 -5.77 -14.29
C LEU A 63 1.40 -5.49 -14.38
N ASP A 64 0.94 -5.24 -15.60
CA ASP A 64 -0.47 -5.00 -15.88
C ASP A 64 -1.23 -6.33 -16.03
N ALA A 65 -1.97 -6.70 -14.99
CA ALA A 65 -2.84 -7.88 -14.95
C ALA A 65 -4.29 -7.56 -15.33
N SER A 66 -4.61 -6.31 -15.72
CA SER A 66 -5.99 -5.88 -16.01
C SER A 66 -6.65 -6.62 -17.17
N LYS A 67 -5.83 -7.19 -18.07
CA LYS A 67 -6.28 -7.89 -19.29
C LYS A 67 -6.51 -9.39 -19.09
N GLY A 68 -6.55 -9.87 -17.85
CA GLY A 68 -6.89 -11.26 -17.51
C GLY A 68 -5.82 -12.30 -17.86
N SER A 69 -4.61 -11.87 -18.21
CA SER A 69 -3.48 -12.79 -18.35
C SER A 69 -3.01 -13.24 -16.95
N PRO A 70 -2.73 -14.54 -16.74
CA PRO A 70 -2.18 -15.00 -15.47
C PRO A 70 -0.87 -14.26 -15.16
N VAL A 71 -0.79 -13.67 -13.97
CA VAL A 71 0.41 -12.98 -13.50
C VAL A 71 1.57 -13.96 -13.37
N LYS A 72 2.75 -13.54 -13.87
CA LYS A 72 4.01 -14.28 -13.80
C LYS A 72 5.14 -13.29 -13.55
N LEU A 73 6.19 -13.76 -12.87
CA LEU A 73 7.43 -13.00 -12.67
C LEU A 73 8.50 -13.57 -13.59
N ASP A 74 8.99 -12.78 -14.52
CA ASP A 74 10.10 -13.15 -15.38
C ASP A 74 11.44 -12.82 -14.72
N GLY A 75 12.45 -13.68 -14.92
CA GLY A 75 13.82 -13.41 -14.47
C GLY A 75 14.04 -13.51 -12.95
N ALA A 76 14.95 -12.68 -12.43
CA ALA A 76 15.38 -12.69 -11.02
C ALA A 76 14.25 -12.28 -10.07
N ALA A 77 14.31 -12.73 -8.81
CA ALA A 77 13.22 -12.46 -7.87
C ALA A 77 13.23 -10.98 -7.52
N PRO A 78 12.08 -10.28 -7.58
CA PRO A 78 12.00 -8.97 -6.98
C PRO A 78 12.14 -9.09 -5.46
N ASP A 79 12.65 -8.04 -4.83
CA ASP A 79 12.75 -7.96 -3.37
C ASP A 79 11.35 -7.73 -2.76
N ALA A 80 10.43 -7.10 -3.50
CA ALA A 80 9.04 -6.92 -3.09
C ALA A 80 8.05 -6.95 -4.25
N VAL A 81 6.83 -7.41 -3.96
CA VAL A 81 5.66 -7.31 -4.82
C VAL A 81 4.56 -6.54 -4.10
N ILE A 82 3.96 -5.55 -4.76
CA ILE A 82 2.81 -4.78 -4.21
C ILE A 82 1.62 -4.96 -5.13
N ILE A 83 0.50 -5.42 -4.58
CA ILE A 83 -0.71 -5.77 -5.31
C ILE A 83 -1.75 -4.68 -5.09
N ILE A 84 -2.20 -4.07 -6.18
CA ILE A 84 -3.29 -3.09 -6.22
C ILE A 84 -4.27 -3.56 -7.29
N GLY A 85 -5.50 -3.89 -6.90
CA GLY A 85 -6.46 -4.48 -7.81
C GLY A 85 -7.85 -4.57 -7.19
N GLU A 86 -8.80 -5.08 -7.99
CA GLU A 86 -10.09 -5.50 -7.47
C GLU A 86 -9.95 -6.74 -6.55
N GLY A 87 -11.02 -7.03 -5.81
CA GLY A 87 -11.15 -8.24 -5.01
C GLY A 87 -12.07 -9.28 -5.62
N GLU A 88 -12.44 -10.24 -4.79
CA GLU A 88 -13.40 -11.30 -5.08
C GLU A 88 -13.07 -12.05 -6.38
N THR A 89 -14.07 -12.22 -7.25
CA THR A 89 -13.92 -12.91 -8.53
C THR A 89 -13.08 -12.15 -9.54
N ASN A 90 -12.73 -10.89 -9.26
CA ASN A 90 -11.89 -10.02 -10.08
C ASN A 90 -10.47 -9.87 -9.50
N HIS A 91 -10.14 -10.60 -8.43
CA HIS A 91 -8.83 -10.53 -7.81
C HIS A 91 -7.72 -10.88 -8.82
N PRO A 92 -6.64 -10.08 -8.95
CA PRO A 92 -5.62 -10.28 -10.00
C PRO A 92 -4.87 -11.61 -9.91
N LEU A 93 -4.85 -12.23 -8.73
CA LEU A 93 -4.21 -13.53 -8.48
C LEU A 93 -5.21 -14.70 -8.39
N LYS A 94 -6.48 -14.46 -8.70
CA LYS A 94 -7.50 -15.51 -8.75
C LYS A 94 -7.07 -16.63 -9.69
N ASP A 95 -7.35 -17.87 -9.29
CA ASP A 95 -7.07 -19.08 -10.07
C ASP A 95 -5.59 -19.23 -10.49
N ASN A 96 -4.66 -18.58 -9.76
CA ASN A 96 -3.23 -18.64 -10.03
C ASN A 96 -2.42 -19.22 -8.84
N PRO A 97 -2.72 -20.45 -8.38
CA PRO A 97 -2.04 -21.04 -7.22
C PRO A 97 -0.54 -21.27 -7.45
N SER A 98 -0.11 -21.39 -8.71
CA SER A 98 1.32 -21.46 -9.07
C SER A 98 2.06 -20.19 -8.69
N PHE A 99 1.47 -19.02 -8.95
CA PHE A 99 2.08 -17.74 -8.63
C PHE A 99 2.16 -17.50 -7.12
N LEU A 100 1.09 -17.82 -6.39
CA LEU A 100 1.09 -17.75 -4.92
C LEU A 100 2.19 -18.64 -4.31
N LYS A 101 2.32 -19.87 -4.82
CA LYS A 101 3.41 -20.79 -4.42
C LYS A 101 4.79 -20.24 -4.80
N GLU A 102 4.90 -19.57 -5.94
CA GLU A 102 6.13 -18.96 -6.40
C GLU A 102 6.59 -17.83 -5.48
N LEU A 103 5.69 -16.91 -5.09
CA LEU A 103 5.98 -15.83 -4.14
C LEU A 103 6.56 -16.38 -2.83
N ASN A 104 5.90 -17.39 -2.25
CA ASN A 104 6.35 -18.05 -1.02
C ASN A 104 7.69 -18.75 -1.21
N ARG A 105 7.86 -19.55 -2.27
CA ARG A 105 9.10 -20.30 -2.53
C ARG A 105 10.29 -19.35 -2.72
N ARG A 106 10.06 -18.20 -3.36
CA ARG A 106 11.09 -17.19 -3.63
C ARG A 106 11.31 -16.24 -2.45
N LYS A 107 10.53 -16.36 -1.37
CA LYS A 107 10.57 -15.48 -0.18
C LYS A 107 10.43 -14.00 -0.55
N ILE A 108 9.48 -13.71 -1.44
CA ILE A 108 9.22 -12.35 -1.90
C ILE A 108 8.38 -11.63 -0.83
N ASN A 109 8.79 -10.40 -0.48
CA ASN A 109 8.00 -9.56 0.43
C ASN A 109 6.72 -9.07 -0.28
N VAL A 110 5.57 -9.07 0.39
CA VAL A 110 4.28 -8.79 -0.26
C VAL A 110 3.54 -7.62 0.39
N GLY A 111 3.11 -6.65 -0.40
CA GLY A 111 2.17 -5.60 0.00
C GLY A 111 0.83 -5.80 -0.69
N VAL A 112 -0.28 -5.59 0.02
CA VAL A 112 -1.63 -5.67 -0.55
C VAL A 112 -2.44 -4.45 -0.15
N ILE A 113 -3.07 -3.81 -1.14
CA ILE A 113 -3.81 -2.56 -0.95
C ILE A 113 -5.27 -2.74 -1.35
N HIS A 114 -6.15 -2.22 -0.50
CA HIS A 114 -7.57 -2.08 -0.70
C HIS A 114 -8.26 -3.41 -1.04
N TYR A 115 -8.98 -3.45 -2.17
CA TYR A 115 -9.87 -4.55 -2.49
C TYR A 115 -9.18 -5.87 -2.75
N ALA A 116 -7.88 -5.84 -3.09
CA ALA A 116 -7.04 -7.03 -3.17
C ALA A 116 -6.85 -7.75 -1.82
N LEU A 117 -7.26 -7.14 -0.68
CA LEU A 117 -7.34 -7.82 0.62
C LEU A 117 -8.51 -8.82 0.72
N HIS A 118 -9.36 -8.92 -0.31
CA HIS A 118 -10.54 -9.76 -0.31
C HIS A 118 -10.50 -10.75 -1.48
N PHE A 119 -10.27 -12.04 -1.21
CA PHE A 119 -10.53 -13.11 -2.17
C PHE A 119 -11.99 -13.57 -2.10
N SER A 120 -12.54 -14.10 -3.21
CA SER A 120 -13.89 -14.70 -3.20
C SER A 120 -13.94 -16.08 -2.57
N ASP A 121 -12.81 -16.80 -2.56
CA ASP A 121 -12.71 -18.16 -2.04
C ASP A 121 -11.86 -18.14 -0.76
N GLU A 122 -12.45 -18.58 0.35
CA GLU A 122 -11.81 -18.60 1.68
C GLU A 122 -10.50 -19.37 1.69
N LYS A 123 -10.32 -20.36 0.79
CA LYS A 123 -9.07 -21.12 0.70
C LYS A 123 -7.86 -20.23 0.39
N ASP A 124 -8.09 -19.10 -0.27
CA ASP A 124 -7.05 -18.16 -0.69
C ASP A 124 -6.75 -17.11 0.40
N TYR A 125 -7.57 -16.99 1.45
CA TYR A 125 -7.26 -16.12 2.61
C TYR A 125 -5.95 -16.50 3.29
N LYS A 126 -5.62 -17.79 3.27
CA LYS A 126 -4.34 -18.28 3.78
C LYS A 126 -3.13 -17.61 3.12
N PHE A 127 -3.23 -17.21 1.84
CA PHE A 127 -2.16 -16.46 1.20
C PHE A 127 -1.98 -15.10 1.88
N LEU A 128 -3.06 -14.33 2.04
CA LEU A 128 -3.03 -13.02 2.70
C LEU A 128 -2.57 -13.14 4.16
N ASP A 129 -3.09 -14.12 4.89
CA ASP A 129 -2.69 -14.37 6.28
C ASP A 129 -1.20 -14.68 6.38
N SER A 130 -0.68 -15.58 5.53
CA SER A 130 0.74 -15.96 5.59
C SER A 130 1.71 -14.89 5.09
N THR A 131 1.23 -13.89 4.34
CA THR A 131 2.08 -12.88 3.70
C THR A 131 1.93 -11.52 4.36
N VAL A 132 0.73 -10.94 4.30
CA VAL A 132 0.42 -9.60 4.83
C VAL A 132 -0.20 -9.64 6.22
N GLY A 133 -0.55 -10.81 6.76
CA GLY A 133 -0.99 -10.97 8.14
C GLY A 133 -2.45 -10.59 8.39
N GLY A 134 -3.25 -10.38 7.35
CA GLY A 134 -4.68 -10.19 7.51
C GLY A 134 -5.45 -10.06 6.19
N HIS A 135 -6.75 -10.31 6.25
CA HIS A 135 -7.66 -10.30 5.11
C HIS A 135 -9.01 -9.68 5.47
N TYR A 136 -9.73 -9.27 4.44
CA TYR A 136 -11.14 -8.94 4.53
C TYR A 136 -11.97 -10.23 4.47
N GLU A 137 -12.85 -10.41 5.44
CA GLU A 137 -13.77 -11.56 5.47
C GLU A 137 -15.23 -11.05 5.39
N PRO A 138 -16.04 -11.52 4.43
CA PRO A 138 -17.46 -11.19 4.36
C PRO A 138 -18.20 -11.46 5.67
N PHE A 139 -19.21 -10.64 5.96
CA PHE A 139 -20.01 -10.67 7.20
C PHE A 139 -19.24 -10.37 8.50
N TRP A 140 -17.91 -10.27 8.45
CA TRP A 140 -17.06 -9.84 9.55
C TRP A 140 -16.49 -8.44 9.32
N SER A 141 -15.80 -8.25 8.21
CA SER A 141 -15.23 -6.98 7.77
C SER A 141 -16.28 -6.13 7.07
N VAL A 142 -16.09 -4.80 7.09
CA VAL A 142 -17.03 -3.84 6.49
C VAL A 142 -16.27 -2.74 5.75
N ASN A 143 -16.87 -2.16 4.70
CA ASN A 143 -16.22 -1.18 3.83
C ASN A 143 -17.06 0.10 3.55
N PRO A 144 -17.43 0.89 4.56
CA PRO A 144 -18.10 2.16 4.30
C PRO A 144 -17.11 3.23 3.82
N THR A 145 -17.64 4.28 3.18
CA THR A 145 -16.92 5.53 2.94
C THR A 145 -16.97 6.44 4.17
N TRP A 146 -15.82 6.91 4.65
CA TRP A 146 -15.72 7.85 5.78
C TRP A 146 -14.39 8.61 5.79
N THR A 147 -14.29 9.63 6.63
CA THR A 147 -13.05 10.41 6.81
C THR A 147 -12.23 9.83 7.96
N ALA A 148 -11.08 9.23 7.62
CA ALA A 148 -10.11 8.75 8.58
C ALA A 148 -9.22 9.89 9.07
N ASN A 149 -9.20 10.12 10.39
CA ASN A 149 -8.20 10.96 11.05
C ASN A 149 -7.11 10.03 11.59
N PHE A 150 -5.97 9.98 10.91
CA PHE A 150 -4.96 8.96 11.15
C PHE A 150 -4.17 9.22 12.43
N VAL A 151 -4.12 8.20 13.28
CA VAL A 151 -3.19 8.06 14.41
C VAL A 151 -2.08 7.12 13.98
N LEU A 152 -0.84 7.61 14.04
CA LEU A 152 0.34 6.90 13.56
C LEU A 152 1.10 6.27 14.73
N GLU A 153 1.42 4.99 14.61
CA GLU A 153 2.23 4.25 15.58
C GLU A 153 3.70 4.39 15.26
N LYS A 154 4.58 4.30 16.26
CA LYS A 154 6.01 4.43 16.06
C LYS A 154 6.54 3.26 15.20
N HIS A 155 6.89 3.55 13.96
CA HIS A 155 7.49 2.61 13.01
C HIS A 155 8.31 3.38 11.96
N PRO A 156 9.38 2.81 11.36
CA PRO A 156 10.14 3.49 10.29
C PRO A 156 9.25 4.03 9.16
N ILE A 157 8.16 3.31 8.84
CA ILE A 157 7.15 3.74 7.84
C ILE A 157 6.57 5.13 8.14
N THR A 158 6.50 5.51 9.41
CA THR A 158 5.94 6.80 9.86
C THR A 158 6.98 7.93 9.96
N ASN A 159 8.25 7.68 9.59
CA ASN A 159 9.30 8.69 9.60
C ASN A 159 8.91 9.91 8.74
N GLY A 160 8.97 11.10 9.36
CA GLY A 160 8.61 12.38 8.75
C GLY A 160 7.18 12.52 8.25
N VAL A 161 6.28 11.62 8.63
CA VAL A 161 4.84 11.69 8.35
C VAL A 161 4.16 12.49 9.46
N LYS A 162 3.45 13.56 9.11
CA LYS A 162 2.64 14.35 10.04
C LYS A 162 1.22 13.76 10.14
N PRO A 163 0.45 14.03 11.21
CA PRO A 163 -0.96 13.65 11.26
C PRO A 163 -1.75 14.24 10.09
N PHE A 164 -2.63 13.43 9.50
CA PHE A 164 -3.44 13.82 8.35
C PHE A 164 -4.83 13.18 8.37
N SER A 165 -5.71 13.67 7.49
CA SER A 165 -7.05 13.11 7.31
C SER A 165 -7.41 12.94 5.85
N ILE A 166 -8.05 11.83 5.50
CA ILE A 166 -8.52 11.54 4.13
C ILE A 166 -9.92 10.93 4.20
N LYS A 167 -10.79 11.33 3.28
CA LYS A 167 -12.04 10.64 3.02
C LYS A 167 -11.78 9.57 1.97
N ASP A 168 -12.10 8.32 2.27
CA ASP A 168 -11.97 7.20 1.34
C ASP A 168 -12.99 6.10 1.68
N GLU A 169 -13.07 5.04 0.89
CA GLU A 169 -13.61 3.77 1.35
C GLU A 169 -12.52 3.02 2.14
N TYR A 170 -12.79 2.77 3.43
CA TYR A 170 -11.83 2.08 4.30
C TYR A 170 -12.46 0.83 4.88
N TYR A 171 -11.72 -0.27 4.78
CA TYR A 171 -12.11 -1.51 5.41
C TYR A 171 -11.76 -1.46 6.89
N PHE A 172 -12.65 -1.97 7.74
CA PHE A 172 -12.32 -2.18 9.13
C PHE A 172 -12.99 -3.41 9.69
N ASN A 173 -12.62 -3.76 10.92
CA ASN A 173 -12.83 -5.09 11.48
C ASN A 173 -12.18 -6.16 10.57
N ILE A 174 -10.91 -5.94 10.23
CA ILE A 174 -10.07 -6.88 9.47
C ILE A 174 -9.81 -8.14 10.31
N ARG A 175 -9.74 -9.31 9.67
CA ARG A 175 -9.20 -10.52 10.29
C ARG A 175 -7.69 -10.44 10.28
N PHE A 176 -7.08 -10.45 11.46
CA PHE A 176 -5.63 -10.53 11.59
C PHE A 176 -5.24 -11.97 11.90
N SER A 177 -4.16 -12.42 11.26
CA SER A 177 -3.61 -13.76 11.41
C SER A 177 -3.05 -13.98 12.81
N GLU A 178 -3.27 -15.20 13.33
CA GLU A 178 -2.69 -15.70 14.58
C GLU A 178 -1.62 -16.78 14.31
N MET A 179 -1.05 -16.80 13.10
CA MET A 179 -0.06 -17.81 12.71
C MET A 179 1.19 -17.78 13.64
N PRO A 180 1.67 -18.95 14.13
CA PRO A 180 2.83 -19.00 15.00
C PRO A 180 4.08 -18.36 14.38
N GLY A 181 4.73 -17.49 15.13
CA GLY A 181 5.96 -16.81 14.71
C GLY A 181 5.75 -15.64 13.74
N GLN A 182 4.50 -15.31 13.37
CA GLN A 182 4.18 -14.09 12.64
C GLN A 182 3.83 -12.97 13.62
N ARG A 183 4.32 -11.75 13.35
CA ARG A 183 3.96 -10.54 14.12
C ARG A 183 3.21 -9.56 13.24
N VAL A 184 1.95 -9.28 13.57
CA VAL A 184 1.16 -8.24 12.93
C VAL A 184 1.23 -6.97 13.76
N ILE A 185 1.76 -5.89 13.19
CA ILE A 185 2.06 -4.64 13.88
C ILE A 185 1.24 -3.52 13.23
N PRO A 186 0.32 -2.88 13.96
CA PRO A 186 -0.39 -1.70 13.47
C PRO A 186 0.57 -0.53 13.20
N VAL A 187 0.38 0.17 12.08
CA VAL A 187 1.17 1.34 11.69
C VAL A 187 0.33 2.61 11.64
N ALA A 188 -0.88 2.52 11.08
CA ALA A 188 -1.83 3.64 11.05
C ALA A 188 -3.23 3.17 11.42
N LYS A 189 -3.87 3.89 12.34
CA LYS A 189 -5.20 3.61 12.87
C LYS A 189 -6.11 4.81 12.69
N ALA A 190 -7.41 4.58 12.64
CA ALA A 190 -8.40 5.65 12.78
C ALA A 190 -9.70 5.10 13.36
N ALA A 191 -10.49 5.95 14.02
CA ALA A 191 -11.79 5.58 14.55
C ALA A 191 -12.88 5.93 13.53
N PRO A 192 -13.59 4.95 12.95
CA PRO A 192 -14.74 5.22 12.12
C PRO A 192 -15.83 5.92 12.93
N PRO A 193 -16.56 6.88 12.35
CA PRO A 193 -17.68 7.52 13.05
C PRO A 193 -18.78 6.48 13.32
N ASP A 194 -19.40 6.51 14.50
CA ASP A 194 -20.37 5.47 14.90
C ASP A 194 -21.51 5.27 13.91
N LYS A 195 -21.90 6.32 13.16
CA LYS A 195 -22.93 6.22 12.12
C LYS A 195 -22.65 5.12 11.09
N VAL A 196 -21.39 4.88 10.72
CA VAL A 196 -21.06 3.84 9.73
C VAL A 196 -21.11 2.43 10.32
N ARG A 197 -21.00 2.30 11.66
CA ARG A 197 -21.20 1.04 12.39
C ARG A 197 -22.68 0.67 12.54
N MET A 198 -23.58 1.64 12.33
CA MET A 198 -25.03 1.46 12.44
C MET A 198 -25.70 1.04 11.12
N TYR A 199 -24.93 0.81 10.05
CA TYR A 199 -25.48 0.33 8.79
C TYR A 199 -26.15 -1.05 8.95
N ARG A 200 -26.99 -1.39 7.96
CA ARG A 200 -27.70 -2.68 7.91
C ARG A 200 -26.71 -3.84 7.96
N PHE A 201 -27.17 -4.99 8.45
CA PHE A 201 -26.34 -6.19 8.43
C PHE A 201 -26.21 -6.77 7.02
N GLY A 202 -25.03 -7.24 6.66
CA GLY A 202 -24.77 -7.81 5.33
C GLY A 202 -23.31 -8.20 5.11
N ALA A 203 -23.03 -8.76 3.92
CA ALA A 203 -21.71 -9.31 3.58
C ALA A 203 -20.58 -8.28 3.62
N HIS A 204 -20.88 -7.02 3.31
CA HIS A 204 -19.89 -5.93 3.30
C HIS A 204 -20.30 -4.74 4.20
N THR A 205 -21.44 -4.88 4.85
CA THR A 205 -22.03 -3.86 5.72
C THR A 205 -22.00 -4.35 7.16
N GLY A 206 -22.51 -3.56 8.12
CA GLY A 206 -22.38 -3.83 9.56
C GLY A 206 -22.65 -5.27 10.03
N ASN A 207 -22.21 -5.58 11.24
CA ASN A 207 -22.62 -6.78 11.98
C ASN A 207 -22.74 -6.41 13.47
N GLN A 208 -23.18 -7.36 14.29
CA GLN A 208 -23.39 -7.10 15.71
C GLN A 208 -22.08 -6.69 16.41
N TYR A 209 -20.97 -7.39 16.12
CA TYR A 209 -19.66 -7.06 16.68
C TYR A 209 -19.23 -5.63 16.32
N VAL A 210 -19.31 -5.26 15.04
CA VAL A 210 -18.99 -3.91 14.56
C VAL A 210 -19.82 -2.84 15.26
N ARG A 211 -21.11 -3.10 15.47
CA ARG A 211 -22.07 -2.18 16.11
C ARG A 211 -21.78 -1.97 17.60
N ASP A 212 -21.36 -3.03 18.30
CA ASP A 212 -21.06 -2.97 19.73
C ASP A 212 -19.71 -2.28 20.01
N ASN A 213 -18.82 -2.22 19.02
CA ASN A 213 -17.48 -1.62 19.13
C ASN A 213 -17.44 -0.14 18.69
N LYS A 214 -18.35 0.69 19.21
CA LYS A 214 -18.35 2.15 18.96
C LYS A 214 -17.09 2.83 19.46
N GLY A 215 -16.64 3.86 18.74
CA GLY A 215 -15.41 4.59 19.06
C GLY A 215 -14.10 3.79 18.96
N LYS A 216 -14.13 2.50 18.64
CA LYS A 216 -12.93 1.66 18.50
C LYS A 216 -12.02 2.21 17.41
N LEU A 217 -10.73 2.35 17.74
CA LEU A 217 -9.67 2.56 16.76
C LEU A 217 -9.47 1.29 15.95
N GLU A 218 -9.60 1.41 14.64
CA GLU A 218 -9.40 0.34 13.69
C GLU A 218 -8.03 0.49 13.02
N THR A 219 -7.33 -0.63 12.84
CA THR A 219 -6.05 -0.66 12.12
C THR A 219 -6.32 -0.62 10.63
N LEU A 220 -5.84 0.43 9.95
CA LEU A 220 -6.04 0.65 8.52
C LEU A 220 -4.77 0.39 7.70
N LEU A 221 -3.59 0.58 8.29
CA LEU A 221 -2.30 0.15 7.73
C LEU A 221 -1.59 -0.68 8.80
N TRP A 222 -1.11 -1.86 8.41
CA TRP A 222 -0.32 -2.73 9.27
C TRP A 222 0.83 -3.35 8.50
N VAL A 223 1.81 -3.85 9.24
CA VAL A 223 2.88 -4.69 8.71
C VAL A 223 2.82 -6.08 9.32
N ALA A 224 3.29 -7.07 8.56
CA ALA A 224 3.55 -8.41 9.02
C ALA A 224 5.05 -8.69 8.92
N GLU A 225 5.61 -9.20 10.02
CA GLU A 225 6.93 -9.82 10.00
C GLU A 225 6.72 -11.32 10.15
N ASN A 226 7.08 -12.07 9.10
CA ASN A 226 6.75 -13.48 8.97
C ASN A 226 7.85 -14.38 9.53
N ALA A 227 7.47 -15.60 9.92
CA ALA A 227 8.40 -16.57 10.52
C ALA A 227 9.58 -16.94 9.62
N ASP A 228 9.44 -16.80 8.30
CA ASP A 228 10.47 -17.09 7.30
C ASP A 228 11.37 -15.89 6.97
N SER A 229 11.27 -14.82 7.76
CA SER A 229 11.95 -13.52 7.62
C SER A 229 11.47 -12.65 6.46
N THR A 230 10.41 -13.04 5.76
CA THR A 230 9.74 -12.14 4.81
C THR A 230 8.92 -11.08 5.57
N ARG A 231 8.67 -9.98 4.89
CA ARG A 231 7.83 -8.88 5.33
C ARG A 231 6.56 -8.82 4.49
N GLY A 232 5.50 -8.32 5.09
CA GLY A 232 4.33 -7.88 4.36
C GLY A 232 3.71 -6.62 4.92
N PHE A 233 2.82 -6.01 4.16
CA PHE A 233 1.93 -4.96 4.67
C PHE A 233 0.56 -5.05 4.03
N GLY A 234 -0.47 -4.65 4.78
CA GLY A 234 -1.82 -4.46 4.26
C GLY A 234 -2.30 -3.04 4.50
N TYR A 235 -2.98 -2.45 3.51
CA TYR A 235 -3.64 -1.16 3.64
C TYR A 235 -5.11 -1.26 3.24
N ALA A 236 -6.01 -0.91 4.15
CA ALA A 236 -7.46 -1.04 4.00
C ALA A 236 -8.12 0.06 3.16
N GLY A 237 -7.44 1.19 2.95
CA GLY A 237 -7.89 2.25 2.02
C GLY A 237 -7.28 2.06 0.64
N GLY A 238 -7.40 3.06 -0.22
CA GLY A 238 -6.92 3.02 -1.61
C GLY A 238 -8.04 2.87 -2.64
N HIS A 239 -9.27 3.22 -2.27
CA HIS A 239 -10.39 3.25 -3.20
C HIS A 239 -10.21 4.38 -4.20
N SER A 240 -9.83 5.57 -3.74
CA SER A 240 -9.72 6.73 -4.61
C SER A 240 -8.28 7.13 -4.95
N ILE A 241 -7.99 7.34 -6.25
CA ILE A 241 -6.69 7.87 -6.71
C ILE A 241 -6.38 9.24 -6.09
N TRP A 242 -7.40 10.03 -5.79
CA TRP A 242 -7.26 11.40 -5.27
C TRP A 242 -6.65 11.44 -3.88
N ALA A 243 -6.67 10.34 -3.12
CA ALA A 243 -5.97 10.23 -1.83
C ALA A 243 -4.49 10.60 -1.96
N PHE A 244 -3.87 10.33 -3.12
CA PHE A 244 -2.50 10.74 -3.42
C PHE A 244 -2.30 12.25 -3.43
N ALA A 245 -3.30 13.12 -3.39
CA ALA A 245 -3.03 14.54 -3.22
C ALA A 245 -2.58 14.91 -1.79
N GLN A 246 -2.85 14.05 -0.79
CA GLN A 246 -2.43 14.28 0.58
C GLN A 246 -0.94 13.90 0.75
N LYS A 247 -0.12 14.88 1.12
CA LYS A 247 1.36 14.76 1.19
C LYS A 247 1.84 13.68 2.15
N ASP A 248 1.29 13.65 3.36
CA ASP A 248 1.69 12.73 4.42
C ASP A 248 1.23 11.29 4.12
N PHE A 249 0.07 11.10 3.50
CA PHE A 249 -0.36 9.81 2.99
C PHE A 249 0.57 9.29 1.89
N ARG A 250 0.90 10.11 0.89
CA ARG A 250 1.86 9.69 -0.14
C ARG A 250 3.18 9.28 0.52
N LYS A 251 3.73 10.10 1.42
CA LYS A 251 4.97 9.77 2.14
C LYS A 251 4.84 8.46 2.92
N LEU A 252 3.75 8.26 3.66
CA LEU A 252 3.49 7.04 4.42
C LEU A 252 3.54 5.81 3.51
N MET A 253 2.90 5.88 2.34
CA MET A 253 2.86 4.74 1.42
C MET A 253 4.18 4.53 0.67
N LEU A 254 4.93 5.59 0.34
CA LEU A 254 6.30 5.47 -0.21
C LEU A 254 7.24 4.82 0.80
N ASN A 255 7.18 5.26 2.06
CA ASN A 255 7.92 4.65 3.15
C ASN A 255 7.52 3.16 3.32
N ALA A 256 6.22 2.82 3.23
CA ALA A 256 5.76 1.43 3.32
C ALA A 256 6.35 0.54 2.22
N ALA A 257 6.37 1.02 0.97
CA ALA A 257 6.98 0.29 -0.14
C ALA A 257 8.50 0.11 0.02
N ALA A 258 9.20 1.15 0.47
CA ALA A 258 10.64 1.07 0.74
C ALA A 258 10.97 0.12 1.91
N TRP A 259 10.21 0.17 3.00
CA TRP A 259 10.38 -0.75 4.13
C TRP A 259 10.15 -2.21 3.70
N LEU A 260 9.14 -2.43 2.86
CA LEU A 260 8.82 -3.76 2.34
C LEU A 260 9.98 -4.37 1.54
N SER A 261 10.68 -3.55 0.75
CA SER A 261 11.83 -3.98 -0.06
C SER A 261 13.16 -3.98 0.70
N GLY A 262 13.16 -3.62 1.99
CA GLY A 262 14.36 -3.61 2.82
C GLY A 262 15.21 -2.35 2.73
N VAL A 263 14.73 -1.32 2.02
CA VAL A 263 15.39 -0.01 1.94
C VAL A 263 15.22 0.73 3.27
N GLU A 264 16.31 1.36 3.73
CA GLU A 264 16.28 2.20 4.92
C GLU A 264 15.49 3.48 4.64
N ILE A 265 14.57 3.83 5.54
CA ILE A 265 13.75 5.03 5.41
C ILE A 265 14.48 6.18 6.12
N PRO A 266 14.74 7.31 5.43
CA PRO A 266 15.34 8.49 6.05
C PRO A 266 14.55 8.96 7.28
N PRO A 267 15.17 9.60 8.28
CA PRO A 267 14.47 10.14 9.45
C PRO A 267 13.30 11.09 9.09
N GLU A 268 13.45 11.85 8.02
CA GLU A 268 12.45 12.76 7.44
C GLU A 268 11.46 12.08 6.48
N GLY A 269 11.62 10.77 6.25
CA GLY A 269 10.89 9.98 5.26
C GLY A 269 11.25 10.36 3.82
N PHE A 270 10.75 9.60 2.86
CA PHE A 270 10.97 9.92 1.45
C PHE A 270 10.27 11.22 1.06
N GLU A 271 10.92 12.00 0.19
CA GLU A 271 10.28 13.16 -0.40
C GLU A 271 9.08 12.73 -1.27
N SER A 272 8.03 13.54 -1.21
CA SER A 272 6.77 13.25 -1.88
C SER A 272 6.24 14.50 -2.59
N PRO A 273 6.69 14.76 -3.84
CA PRO A 273 6.26 15.94 -4.57
C PRO A 273 4.74 15.97 -4.73
N SER A 274 4.18 17.18 -4.69
CA SER A 274 2.75 17.39 -4.93
C SER A 274 2.39 17.06 -6.37
N ILE A 275 1.17 16.57 -6.56
CA ILE A 275 0.61 16.16 -7.84
C ILE A 275 -0.69 16.93 -8.00
N SER A 276 -0.81 17.67 -9.10
CA SER A 276 -2.00 18.50 -9.31
C SER A 276 -3.21 17.65 -9.66
N TYR A 277 -4.41 18.21 -9.44
CA TYR A 277 -5.65 17.56 -9.84
C TYR A 277 -5.64 17.27 -11.34
N ASP A 278 -5.29 18.27 -12.15
CA ASP A 278 -5.32 18.18 -13.61
C ASP A 278 -4.32 17.13 -14.12
N GLU A 279 -3.16 16.96 -13.46
CA GLU A 279 -2.19 15.92 -13.82
C GLU A 279 -2.76 14.50 -13.62
N ILE A 280 -3.47 14.26 -12.50
CA ILE A 280 -4.12 12.96 -12.25
C ILE A 280 -5.29 12.79 -13.22
N ALA A 281 -6.16 13.78 -13.32
CA ALA A 281 -7.37 13.75 -14.14
C ALA A 281 -7.06 13.46 -15.62
N SER A 282 -6.01 14.06 -16.19
CA SER A 282 -5.63 13.85 -17.59
C SER A 282 -5.12 12.43 -17.89
N LYS A 283 -4.77 11.65 -16.87
CA LYS A 283 -4.26 10.28 -17.02
C LYS A 283 -5.35 9.22 -16.82
N ILE A 284 -6.55 9.60 -16.37
CA ILE A 284 -7.66 8.65 -16.19
C ILE A 284 -8.35 8.44 -17.54
N THR A 285 -8.45 7.17 -17.95
CA THR A 285 -9.03 6.77 -19.25
C THR A 285 -10.39 6.09 -19.13
N LYS A 286 -10.86 5.86 -17.90
CA LYS A 286 -12.11 5.15 -17.65
C LYS A 286 -13.33 6.02 -17.89
N ASP A 287 -14.46 5.35 -18.10
CA ASP A 287 -15.75 5.98 -18.27
C ASP A 287 -16.11 6.89 -17.09
N GLU A 288 -16.70 8.02 -17.44
CA GLU A 288 -17.21 8.99 -16.48
C GLU A 288 -18.31 8.39 -15.60
N ARG A 289 -18.44 8.96 -14.41
CA ARG A 289 -19.52 8.65 -13.47
C ARG A 289 -20.70 9.60 -13.64
N PRO A 290 -21.96 9.16 -13.44
CA PRO A 290 -23.14 10.01 -13.55
C PRO A 290 -23.10 11.24 -12.63
N ASP A 291 -22.41 11.13 -11.51
CA ASP A 291 -22.18 12.19 -10.52
C ASP A 291 -20.82 12.89 -10.69
N LYS A 292 -20.22 12.87 -11.90
CA LYS A 292 -18.87 13.36 -12.14
C LYS A 292 -18.69 14.81 -11.69
N GLU A 293 -19.60 15.71 -12.03
CA GLU A 293 -19.47 17.14 -11.69
C GLU A 293 -19.31 17.35 -10.18
N TYR A 294 -20.18 16.73 -9.38
CA TYR A 294 -20.10 16.80 -7.92
C TYR A 294 -18.84 16.10 -7.37
N TYR A 295 -18.53 14.92 -7.91
CA TYR A 295 -17.35 14.16 -7.48
C TYR A 295 -16.05 14.92 -7.78
N GLU A 296 -15.95 15.53 -8.96
CA GLU A 296 -14.85 16.40 -9.39
C GLU A 296 -14.74 17.64 -8.49
N GLU A 297 -15.83 18.35 -8.19
CA GLU A 297 -15.79 19.51 -7.30
C GLU A 297 -15.21 19.16 -5.93
N VAL A 298 -15.67 18.04 -5.35
CA VAL A 298 -15.20 17.56 -4.04
C VAL A 298 -13.72 17.25 -4.07
N TRP A 299 -13.26 16.51 -5.08
CA TRP A 299 -11.87 16.08 -5.15
C TRP A 299 -10.94 17.21 -5.59
N ARG A 300 -11.32 18.05 -6.55
CA ARG A 300 -10.54 19.23 -6.93
C ARG A 300 -10.29 20.13 -5.72
N THR A 301 -11.33 20.43 -4.96
CA THR A 301 -11.21 21.19 -3.70
C THR A 301 -10.26 20.52 -2.71
N PHE A 302 -10.34 19.20 -2.56
CA PHE A 302 -9.42 18.44 -1.70
C PHE A 302 -7.97 18.52 -2.19
N VAL A 303 -7.73 18.33 -3.49
CA VAL A 303 -6.39 18.35 -4.08
C VAL A 303 -5.76 19.74 -3.95
N GLU A 304 -6.51 20.81 -4.24
CA GLU A 304 -6.03 22.19 -4.14
C GLU A 304 -5.63 22.55 -2.71
N ARG A 305 -6.46 22.18 -1.73
CA ARG A 305 -6.16 22.39 -0.29
C ARG A 305 -4.89 21.68 0.16
N ASN A 306 -4.65 20.47 -0.32
CA ASN A 306 -3.45 19.69 0.05
C ASN A 306 -2.21 20.08 -0.78
N SER A 307 -2.39 20.63 -1.98
CA SER A 307 -1.28 21.14 -2.80
C SER A 307 -0.72 22.47 -2.29
N ALA A 308 -1.55 23.27 -1.61
CA ALA A 308 -1.15 24.54 -1.02
C ALA A 308 -0.32 24.40 0.28
N GLN A 309 -0.30 23.21 0.89
CA GLN A 309 0.49 22.91 2.09
C GLN A 309 1.94 22.60 1.69
N LYS A 310 2.75 23.64 1.46
CA LYS A 310 4.19 23.50 1.20
C LYS A 310 4.93 23.03 2.47
#